data_AF-A0A957SLD1-F1
#
_entry.id   AF-A0A957SLD1-F1
#
_cell.length_a   1.000
_cell.length_b   1.000
_cell.length_c   1.000
_cell.angle_alpha   90.00
_cell.angle_beta   90.00
_cell.angle_gamma   90.00
#
_symmetry.space_group_name_H-M   'P 1'
#
loop_
_entity.id
_entity.type
_entity.pdbx_description
1 polymer ?
#
loop_
_entity_poly.entity_id
_entity_poly.type
_entity_poly.pdbx_seq_one_letter_code
_entity_poly.pdbx_strand_id
1 'polypeptide(L)' 'DRFCRQCGARVNEEDRFCAKCGAALKVAAGS' A
#
# COMPACT_ATOMS: atom_id res chain seq x y z
N ASP A 1 -6.10 -0.58 -9.90
CA ASP A 1 -4.78 -0.02 -9.52
C ASP A 1 -4.86 0.53 -8.12
N ARG A 2 -3.92 0.17 -7.25
CA ARG A 2 -3.94 0.61 -5.86
C ARG A 2 -2.85 1.65 -5.65
N PHE A 3 -3.20 2.75 -4.98
CA PHE A 3 -2.28 3.83 -4.67
C PHE A 3 -2.20 4.06 -3.16
N CYS A 4 -1.00 4.43 -2.71
CA CYS A 4 -0.77 4.88 -1.35
C CYS A 4 -1.58 6.15 -1.09
N ARG A 5 -2.44 6.12 -0.08
CA ARG A 5 -3.27 7.27 0.34
C ARG A 5 -2.43 8.43 0.91
N GLN A 6 -1.19 8.16 1.33
CA GLN A 6 -0.30 9.16 1.92
C GLN A 6 0.48 9.95 0.86
N CYS A 7 1.00 9.27 -0.16
CA CYS A 7 1.93 9.87 -1.12
C CYS A 7 1.57 9.70 -2.60
N GLY A 8 0.50 8.94 -2.90
CA GLY A 8 0.04 8.69 -4.27
C GLY A 8 0.88 7.69 -5.07
N ALA A 9 1.90 7.05 -4.47
CA ALA A 9 2.67 6.02 -5.15
C ALA A 9 1.82 4.79 -5.46
N ARG A 10 2.07 4.15 -6.60
CA ARG A 10 1.48 2.86 -6.96
C ARG A 10 1.96 1.78 -5.99
N VAL A 11 1.06 0.94 -5.50
CA VAL A 11 1.32 -0.12 -4.52
C VAL A 11 0.60 -1.39 -4.93
N ASN A 12 1.10 -2.56 -4.55
CA ASN A 12 0.41 -3.82 -4.79
C ASN A 12 -0.63 -4.09 -3.69
N GLU A 13 -1.52 -5.04 -3.95
CA GLU A 13 -2.58 -5.41 -2.99
C GLU A 13 -2.01 -6.15 -1.77
N GLU A 14 -0.94 -6.92 -2.00
CA GLU A 14 -0.16 -7.66 -1.01
C GLU A 14 0.88 -6.83 -0.25
N ASP A 15 1.19 -5.61 -0.73
CA ASP A 15 2.12 -4.72 -0.03
C ASP A 15 1.56 -4.29 1.34
N ARG A 16 2.32 -4.58 2.40
CA ARG A 16 2.03 -4.16 3.78
C ARG A 16 2.42 -2.71 4.06
N PHE A 17 3.42 -2.21 3.33
CA PHE A 17 3.97 -0.88 3.50
C PHE A 17 4.31 -0.27 2.15
N CYS A 18 4.20 1.05 2.04
CA CYS A 18 4.57 1.75 0.82
C CYS A 18 6.10 1.84 0.70
N ALA A 19 6.68 1.25 -0.34
CA ALA A 19 8.12 1.32 -0.60
C ALA A 19 8.66 2.75 -0.79
N LYS A 20 7.81 3.72 -1.19
CA LYS A 20 8.21 5.11 -1.41
C LYS A 20 8.27 5.95 -0.13
N CYS A 21 7.32 5.75 0.78
CA CYS A 21 7.15 6.65 1.94
C CYS A 21 7.10 5.93 3.30
N GLY A 22 7.11 4.60 3.33
CA GLY A 22 7.04 3.81 4.54
C GLY A 22 5.64 3.74 5.20
N ALA A 23 4.63 4.41 4.64
CA ALA A 23 3.28 4.38 5.21
C ALA A 23 2.70 2.96 5.21
N ALA A 24 2.09 2.55 6.32
CA ALA A 24 1.41 1.28 6.43
C ALA A 24 0.21 1.24 5.46
N LEU A 25 0.18 0.21 4.63
CA LEU A 25 -0.93 -0.06 3.72
C LEU A 25 -1.83 -1.06 4.40
N LYS A 26 -3.13 -0.77 4.45
CA LYS A 26 -4.10 -1.68 5.03
C LYS A 26 -4.22 -2.90 4.13
N VAL A 27 -3.42 -3.94 4.32
CA VAL A 27 -3.58 -5.19 3.59
C VAL A 27 -4.99 -5.68 3.90
N ALA A 28 -5.84 -5.73 2.89
CA ALA A 28 -7.05 -6.51 2.97
C ALA A 28 -6.55 -7.94 3.07
N ALA A 29 -6.41 -8.44 4.29
CA ALA A 29 -5.97 -9.78 4.57
C ALA A 29 -6.85 -10.71 3.74
N GLY A 30 -6.23 -11.37 2.76
CA GLY A 30 -6.84 -12.51 2.09
C GLY A 30 -7.26 -13.51 3.16
N SER A 31 -8.46 -14.04 2.96
CA SER A 31 -9.20 -14.98 3.80
C SER A 31 -8.37 -16.17 4.28
#